data_AF-A0A968Q199-F1
#
_entry.id   AF-A0A968Q199-F1
#
_cell.length_a   1.000
_cell.length_b   1.000
_cell.length_c   1.000
_cell.angle_alpha   90.00
_cell.angle_beta   90.00
_cell.angle_gamma   90.00
#
_symmetry.space_group_name_H-M   'P 1'
#
loop_
_entity.id
_entity.type
_entity.pdbx_description
1 polymer ?
#
loop_
_entity_poly.entity_id
_entity_poly.type
_entity_poly.pdbx_seq_one_letter_code
_entity_poly.pdbx_strand_id
1 'polypeptide(L)'
;MVKAVESEGLTVEQFNTIADSQTAATDGQTVSTEAEERQFASAIETIIAIRQAAESQMADVIEGSGLSLDRFNQILEQAAGDEGLSQRIGEQIKLLP
;
A
#
# COMPACT_ATOMS: atom_id res chain seq x y z
N MET A 1 6.61 -4.67 -1.11
CA MET A 1 6.95 -4.37 0.31
C MET A 1 8.05 -5.29 0.84
N VAL A 2 7.83 -6.60 0.98
CA VAL A 2 8.85 -7.54 1.52
C VAL A 2 10.22 -7.42 0.83
N LYS A 3 10.25 -7.47 -0.51
CA LYS A 3 11.49 -7.29 -1.30
C LYS A 3 12.16 -5.91 -1.18
N ALA A 4 11.40 -4.86 -0.84
CA ALA A 4 11.95 -3.50 -0.71
C ALA A 4 12.62 -3.32 0.66
N VAL A 5 12.03 -3.89 1.71
CA VAL A 5 12.59 -3.90 3.07
C VAL A 5 13.87 -4.74 3.12
N GLU A 6 13.86 -5.92 2.49
CA GLU A 6 15.03 -6.81 2.41
C GLU A 6 16.19 -6.23 1.59
N SER A 7 15.89 -5.40 0.57
CA SER A 7 16.91 -4.75 -0.27
C SER A 7 17.71 -3.68 0.48
N GLU A 8 17.13 -3.08 1.52
CA GLU A 8 17.78 -2.09 2.38
C GLU A 8 18.54 -2.75 3.55
N GLY A 9 18.56 -4.10 3.61
CA GLY A 9 19.21 -4.87 4.67
C GLY A 9 18.41 -4.97 5.97
N LEU A 10 17.15 -4.56 5.97
CA LEU A 10 16.22 -4.67 7.09
C LEU A 10 15.34 -5.91 6.93
N THR A 11 15.02 -6.58 8.03
CA THR A 11 13.96 -7.60 8.02
C THR A 11 12.58 -6.95 8.19
N VAL A 12 11.54 -7.63 7.73
CA VAL A 12 10.13 -7.18 7.93
C VAL A 12 9.81 -6.98 9.41
N GLU A 13 10.39 -7.81 10.29
CA GLU A 13 10.22 -7.72 11.74
C GLU A 13 10.89 -6.47 12.34
N GLN A 14 12.09 -6.13 11.86
CA GLN A 14 12.78 -4.89 12.26
C GLN A 14 12.04 -3.64 11.80
N PHE A 15 11.54 -3.65 10.55
CA PHE A 15 10.74 -2.55 10.02
C PHE A 15 9.45 -2.34 10.84
N ASN A 16 8.71 -3.40 11.14
CA ASN A 16 7.49 -3.29 11.96
C ASN A 16 7.79 -2.80 13.38
N THR A 17 8.89 -3.25 13.99
CA THR A 17 9.30 -2.81 15.34
C THR A 17 9.61 -1.30 15.38
N ILE A 18 10.30 -0.78 14.36
CA ILE A 18 10.61 0.66 14.26
C ILE A 18 9.34 1.48 13.98
N ALA A 19 8.43 0.97 13.15
CA ALA A 19 7.14 1.60 12.89
C ALA A 19 6.27 1.68 14.16
N ASP A 20 6.20 0.59 14.94
CA ASP A 20 5.42 0.51 16.17
C ASP A 20 6.01 1.36 17.30
N SER A 21 7.34 1.46 17.39
CA SER A 21 7.99 2.33 18.39
C SER A 21 7.79 3.83 18.11
N GLN A 22 7.61 4.22 16.84
CA GLN A 22 7.29 5.61 16.49
C GLN A 22 5.83 5.98 16.78
N THR A 23 4.88 5.06 16.65
CA THR A 23 3.48 5.28 17.06
C THR A 23 3.29 5.18 18.57
N ALA A 24 4.13 4.43 19.26
CA ALA A 24 4.10 4.24 20.72
C ALA A 24 5.02 5.18 21.51
N ALA A 25 5.45 6.31 20.94
CA ALA A 25 6.38 7.25 21.57
C ALA A 25 5.81 7.91 22.86
N THR A 26 5.86 7.16 23.96
CA THR A 26 5.72 7.61 25.35
C THR A 26 6.53 6.67 26.23
N ASP A 27 7.82 6.51 25.93
CA ASP A 27 8.89 6.30 26.93
C ASP A 27 10.23 6.01 26.24
N GLY A 28 11.04 7.06 26.13
CA GLY A 28 12.51 7.13 26.25
C GLY A 28 13.45 5.95 25.96
N GLN A 29 13.11 4.94 25.16
CA GLN A 29 14.02 3.85 24.81
C GLN A 29 13.93 3.51 23.32
N THR A 30 14.42 4.43 22.49
CA THR A 30 14.79 4.14 21.10
C THR A 30 16.02 3.22 21.12
N VAL A 31 15.81 1.91 20.88
CA VAL A 31 16.87 0.89 20.75
C VAL A 31 17.41 0.83 19.31
N SER A 32 17.27 1.91 18.54
CA SER A 32 17.73 1.97 17.15
C SER A 32 18.90 2.93 17.03
N THR A 33 19.89 2.53 16.25
CA THR A 33 21.06 3.36 15.93
C THR A 33 20.72 4.39 14.86
N GLU A 34 21.47 5.51 14.80
CA GLU A 34 21.30 6.51 13.74
C GLU A 34 21.41 5.91 12.32
N ALA A 35 22.13 4.80 12.17
CA ALA A 35 22.25 4.07 10.91
C ALA A 35 20.94 3.35 10.54
N GLU A 36 20.31 2.68 11.50
CA GLU A 36 19.03 1.98 11.31
C GLU A 36 17.88 2.98 11.09
N GLU A 37 17.91 4.14 11.74
CA GLU A 37 16.94 5.22 11.49
C GLU A 37 17.02 5.75 10.06
N ARG A 38 18.24 5.92 9.51
CA ARG A 38 18.44 6.34 8.10
C ARG A 38 17.99 5.27 7.12
N GLN A 39 18.28 4.00 7.38
CA GLN A 39 17.82 2.88 6.55
C GLN A 39 16.28 2.78 6.57
N PHE A 40 15.67 2.98 7.73
CA PHE A 40 14.22 3.01 7.86
C PHE A 40 13.60 4.16 7.05
N ALA A 41 14.17 5.37 7.15
CA ALA A 41 13.72 6.52 6.35
C ALA A 41 13.80 6.24 4.83
N SER A 42 14.92 5.69 4.37
CA SER A 42 15.13 5.27 2.97
C SER A 42 14.09 4.22 2.51
N ALA A 43 13.82 3.22 3.35
CA ALA A 43 12.82 2.20 3.08
C ALA A 43 11.41 2.80 2.97
N ILE A 44 11.06 3.76 3.84
CA ILE A 44 9.77 4.47 3.79
C ILE A 44 9.64 5.28 2.49
N GLU A 45 10.66 6.03 2.11
CA GLU A 45 10.67 6.80 0.85
C GLU A 45 10.45 5.88 -0.36
N THR A 46 11.15 4.74 -0.38
CA THR A 46 11.01 3.73 -1.43
C THR A 46 9.60 3.14 -1.47
N ILE A 47 9.02 2.81 -0.31
CA ILE A 47 7.65 2.31 -0.22
C ILE A 47 6.65 3.35 -0.75
N ILE A 48 6.82 4.63 -0.39
CA ILE A 48 5.97 5.72 -0.87
C ILE A 48 6.06 5.83 -2.40
N ALA A 49 7.26 5.78 -2.97
CA ALA A 49 7.46 5.85 -4.42
C ALA A 49 6.80 4.67 -5.14
N ILE A 50 6.95 3.44 -4.63
CA ILE A 50 6.30 2.26 -5.19
C ILE A 50 4.77 2.41 -5.15
N ARG A 51 4.23 2.91 -4.04
CA ARG A 51 2.80 3.13 -3.88
C ARG A 51 2.27 4.15 -4.88
N GLN A 52 2.94 5.29 -5.02
CA GLN A 52 2.55 6.32 -6.00
C GLN A 52 2.59 5.81 -7.44
N ALA A 53 3.63 5.04 -7.79
CA ALA A 53 3.72 4.42 -9.12
C ALA A 53 2.57 3.43 -9.37
N ALA A 54 2.23 2.61 -8.38
CA ALA A 54 1.11 1.68 -8.48
C ALA A 54 -0.25 2.41 -8.58
N GLU A 55 -0.45 3.49 -7.82
CA GLU A 55 -1.66 4.34 -7.91
C GLU A 55 -1.78 4.98 -9.29
N SER A 56 -0.69 5.52 -9.85
CA SER A 56 -0.68 6.06 -11.22
C SER A 56 -1.00 5.00 -12.26
N GLN A 57 -0.36 3.83 -12.18
CA GLN A 57 -0.62 2.74 -13.11
C GLN A 57 -2.08 2.27 -13.05
N MET A 58 -2.67 2.23 -11.86
CA MET A 58 -4.08 1.88 -11.69
C MET A 58 -4.99 2.91 -12.36
N ALA A 59 -4.72 4.20 -12.19
CA ALA A 59 -5.45 5.27 -12.86
C ALA A 59 -5.36 5.15 -14.39
N ASP A 60 -4.15 4.94 -14.92
CA ASP A 60 -3.92 4.78 -16.37
C ASP A 60 -4.70 3.59 -16.96
N VAL A 61 -4.74 2.45 -16.26
CA VAL A 61 -5.48 1.26 -16.70
C VAL A 61 -6.99 1.52 -16.69
N ILE A 62 -7.50 2.18 -15.65
CA ILE A 62 -8.92 2.53 -15.52
C ILE A 62 -9.32 3.49 -16.64
N GLU A 63 -8.56 4.57 -16.85
CA GLU A 63 -8.81 5.54 -17.91
C GLU A 63 -8.70 4.92 -19.31
N GLY A 64 -7.71 4.03 -19.51
CA GLY A 64 -7.55 3.25 -20.74
C GLY A 64 -8.71 2.31 -21.05
N SER A 65 -9.49 1.90 -20.04
CA SER A 65 -10.73 1.13 -20.22
C SER A 65 -11.94 1.97 -20.65
N GLY A 66 -11.78 3.31 -20.72
CA GLY A 66 -12.86 4.26 -21.03
C GLY A 66 -13.69 4.69 -19.82
N LEU A 67 -13.24 4.35 -18.61
CA LEU A 67 -13.87 4.72 -17.35
C LEU A 67 -13.03 5.78 -16.63
N SER A 68 -13.63 6.79 -16.01
CA SER A 68 -12.87 7.70 -15.16
C SER A 68 -12.59 7.08 -13.78
N LEU A 69 -11.48 7.48 -13.16
CA LEU A 69 -11.12 7.04 -11.80
C LEU A 69 -12.23 7.35 -10.79
N ASP A 70 -12.84 8.54 -10.87
CA ASP A 70 -13.97 8.92 -10.02
C ASP A 70 -15.16 7.98 -10.19
N ARG A 71 -15.49 7.61 -11.44
CA ARG A 71 -16.62 6.72 -11.72
C ARG A 71 -16.32 5.30 -11.23
N PHE A 72 -15.09 4.84 -11.37
CA PHE A 72 -14.63 3.58 -10.83
C PHE A 72 -14.80 3.52 -9.30
N ASN A 73 -14.31 4.55 -8.58
CA ASN A 73 -14.43 4.64 -7.12
C ASN A 73 -15.90 4.68 -6.66
N GLN A 74 -16.76 5.43 -7.35
CA GLN A 74 -18.19 5.45 -7.07
C GLN A 74 -18.85 4.06 -7.23
N ILE A 75 -18.47 3.30 -8.26
CA ILE A 75 -19.01 1.96 -8.48
C ILE A 75 -18.56 1.01 -7.35
N LEU A 76 -17.31 1.11 -6.92
CA LEU A 76 -16.80 0.32 -5.79
C LEU A 76 -17.52 0.66 -4.47
N GLU A 77 -17.73 1.94 -4.19
CA GLU A 77 -18.45 2.38 -2.98
C GLU A 77 -19.91 1.89 -3.00
N GLN A 78 -20.57 1.98 -4.15
CA GLN A 78 -21.92 1.44 -4.33
C GLN A 78 -21.97 -0.08 -4.18
N ALA A 79 -20.97 -0.79 -4.71
CA ALA A 79 -20.87 -2.24 -4.59
C ALA A 79 -20.73 -2.68 -3.14
N ALA A 80 -19.99 -1.95 -2.31
CA ALA A 80 -19.83 -2.28 -0.90
C ALA A 80 -21.15 -2.30 -0.11
N GLY A 81 -22.16 -1.53 -0.56
CA GLY A 81 -23.50 -1.49 0.04
C GLY A 81 -24.57 -2.32 -0.68
N ASP A 82 -24.26 -2.88 -1.86
CA ASP A 82 -25.19 -3.65 -2.69
C ASP A 82 -24.64 -5.06 -2.96
N GLU A 83 -25.23 -6.04 -2.28
CA GLU A 83 -24.86 -7.45 -2.36
C GLU A 83 -24.94 -8.01 -3.79
N GLY A 84 -25.93 -7.57 -4.59
CA GLY A 84 -26.10 -8.01 -5.97
C GLY A 84 -25.04 -7.41 -6.91
N LEU A 85 -24.65 -6.15 -6.68
CA LEU A 85 -23.58 -5.49 -7.43
C LEU A 85 -22.21 -6.07 -7.08
N SER A 86 -21.93 -6.31 -5.79
CA SER A 86 -20.71 -6.99 -5.32
C SER A 86 -20.54 -8.37 -5.95
N GLN A 87 -21.62 -9.17 -6.02
CA GLN A 87 -21.58 -10.49 -6.67
C GLN A 87 -21.22 -10.41 -8.16
N ARG A 88 -21.82 -9.46 -8.90
CA ARG A 88 -21.54 -9.28 -10.32
C ARG A 88 -20.10 -8.84 -10.59
N ILE A 89 -19.57 -7.94 -9.77
CA ILE A 89 -18.16 -7.50 -9.87
C ILE A 89 -17.23 -8.68 -9.57
N GLY A 90 -17.54 -9.48 -8.54
CA GLY A 90 -16.76 -10.67 -8.21
C GLY A 90 -16.73 -11.72 -9.33
N GLU A 91 -17.86 -11.97 -10.00
CA GLU A 91 -17.93 -12.89 -11.14
C GLU A 91 -17.13 -12.39 -12.35
N GLN A 92 -17.15 -11.09 -12.61
CA GLN A 92 -16.36 -10.46 -13.68
C GLN A 92 -14.85 -10.60 -13.42
N ILE A 93 -14.40 -10.39 -12.19
CA ILE A 93 -12.99 -10.52 -11.82
C ILE A 93 -12.52 -11.98 -11.96
N LYS A 94 -13.37 -12.94 -11.62
CA LYS A 94 -13.07 -14.39 -11.72
C LYS A 94 -12.90 -14.88 -13.17
N LEU A 95 -13.38 -14.12 -14.16
CA LEU A 95 -13.30 -14.44 -15.59
C LEU A 95 -12.09 -13.82 -16.30
N LEU A 96 -11.29 -13.01 -15.60
CA LEU A 96 -10.05 -12.45 -16.14
C LEU A 96 -8.94 -13.53 -16.10
N PRO A 97 -8.24 -13.80 -17.23
CA PRO A 97 -7.22 -14.84 -17.32
C PRO A 97 -5.91 -14.51 -16.58
#